data_AF-A0A9W6X8F0-F1
#
_entry.id   AF-A0A9W6X8F0-F1
#
_cell.length_a   1.000
_cell.length_b   1.000
_cell.length_c   1.000
_cell.angle_alpha   90.00
_cell.angle_beta   90.00
_cell.angle_gamma   90.00
#
_symmetry.space_group_name_H-M   'P 1'
#
loop_
_entity.id
_entity.type
_entity.pdbx_description
1 polymer ?
#
loop_
_entity_poly.entity_id
_entity_poly.type
_entity_poly.pdbx_seq_one_letter_code
_entity_poly.pdbx_strand_id
1 'polypeptide(L)'
;MNSTQGLLFLTVVVIVGNINVVATMRHHADISNRLLTSAGPITVDDTSYTHTNYREERGPDGAWVSRLAEADNKVWKLQKFDMKLSEKIWFMMRKDPKDLFKTFDIVYNTWKKIDRSKRTVQWFRFVKTYRAKYGGGSFTEYDMYTLLRTKVPDEKLAIVFESMKQIPDLKSLAETMQKYQLQLWIDRGETPISIRKMLGIPHSVALTTEQGPKDEILSLFTKMYTSRVGAE
;
A
#
# COMPACT_ATOMS: atom_id res chain seq x y z
N MET A 1 -25.81 45.45 18.14
CA MET A 1 -25.32 44.41 19.07
C MET A 1 -25.68 43.06 18.48
N ASN A 2 -24.73 42.39 17.83
CA ASN A 2 -24.90 41.06 17.24
C ASN A 2 -24.18 40.04 18.12
N SER A 3 -24.92 39.09 18.69
CA SER A 3 -24.34 37.89 19.30
C SER A 3 -25.39 36.78 19.38
N THR A 4 -25.29 35.81 18.48
CA THR A 4 -25.50 34.38 18.77
C THR A 4 -25.05 33.60 17.52
N GLN A 5 -23.80 33.16 17.52
CA GLN A 5 -23.39 31.76 17.74
C GLN A 5 -23.64 30.88 16.50
N GLY A 6 -22.54 30.63 15.78
CA GLY A 6 -22.48 29.67 14.70
C GLY A 6 -22.47 28.24 15.22
N LEU A 7 -23.19 27.36 14.52
CA LEU A 7 -23.12 25.92 14.69
C LEU A 7 -22.41 25.35 13.44
N LEU A 8 -21.12 25.06 13.56
CA LEU A 8 -20.41 24.27 12.55
C LEU A 8 -20.80 22.81 12.74
N PHE A 9 -21.54 22.24 11.78
CA PHE A 9 -21.82 20.81 11.72
C PHE A 9 -20.53 20.05 11.43
N LEU A 10 -20.02 19.34 12.45
CA LEU A 10 -18.90 18.42 12.35
C LEU A 10 -19.48 17.04 12.06
N THR A 11 -19.69 16.71 10.78
CA THR A 11 -20.22 15.40 10.40
C THR A 11 -19.11 14.35 10.49
N VAL A 12 -19.01 13.71 11.65
CA VAL A 12 -18.22 12.48 11.81
C VAL A 12 -19.03 11.33 11.19
N VAL A 13 -18.77 11.00 9.93
CA VAL A 13 -19.30 9.77 9.33
C VAL A 13 -18.36 8.62 9.70
N VAL A 14 -18.57 8.01 10.87
CA VAL A 14 -18.12 6.63 11.13
C VAL A 14 -19.16 5.72 10.48
N ILE A 15 -18.82 5.10 9.35
CA ILE A 15 -19.64 4.02 8.80
C ILE A 15 -19.51 2.82 9.75
N VAL A 16 -20.48 2.72 10.66
CA VAL A 16 -20.75 1.54 11.49
C VAL A 16 -21.41 0.49 10.60
N GLY A 17 -21.00 -0.77 10.75
CA GLY A 17 -21.48 -1.87 9.93
C GLY A 17 -22.98 -2.16 10.08
N ASN A 18 -23.56 -2.61 8.96
CA ASN A 18 -24.80 -3.37 8.79
C ASN A 18 -26.13 -2.76 9.27
N ILE A 19 -26.69 -1.86 8.46
CA ILE A 19 -28.13 -1.81 8.21
C ILE A 19 -28.33 -1.61 6.70
N ASN A 20 -29.08 -2.51 6.06
CA ASN A 20 -29.61 -2.30 4.71
C ASN A 20 -30.51 -1.07 4.72
N VAL A 21 -30.10 0.03 4.09
CA VAL A 21 -31.02 1.06 3.63
C VAL A 21 -30.66 1.42 2.19
N VAL A 22 -31.38 0.80 1.26
CA VAL A 22 -31.59 1.34 -0.08
C VAL A 22 -32.48 2.56 0.09
N ALA A 23 -31.94 3.76 -0.14
CA ALA A 23 -32.74 4.95 -0.39
C ALA A 23 -31.93 5.95 -1.23
N THR A 24 -32.27 5.95 -2.50
CA THR A 24 -31.90 6.88 -3.57
C THR A 24 -32.20 8.33 -3.19
N MET A 25 -31.32 9.28 -3.53
CA MET A 25 -31.74 10.58 -4.08
C MET A 25 -30.65 11.17 -4.97
N ARG A 26 -30.96 11.23 -6.28
CA ARG A 26 -30.38 12.13 -7.28
C ARG A 26 -31.19 13.43 -7.27
N HIS A 27 -30.52 14.56 -7.49
CA HIS A 27 -30.90 15.61 -8.44
C HIS A 27 -29.64 16.46 -8.72
N HIS A 28 -29.00 16.31 -9.89
CA HIS A 28 -29.24 16.98 -11.20
C HIS A 28 -28.68 18.42 -11.23
N ALA A 29 -27.58 18.66 -11.96
CA ALA A 29 -27.49 19.05 -13.39
C ALA A 29 -27.25 20.57 -13.45
N ASP A 30 -26.44 21.18 -14.31
CA ASP A 30 -26.00 20.92 -15.69
C ASP A 30 -24.68 21.76 -15.86
N ILE A 31 -23.81 21.67 -16.86
CA ILE A 31 -24.04 22.00 -18.26
C ILE A 31 -22.93 21.35 -19.11
N SER A 32 -23.43 20.70 -20.15
CA SER A 32 -22.78 20.16 -21.34
C SER A 32 -21.74 21.07 -22.01
N ASN A 33 -20.69 20.44 -22.55
CA ASN A 33 -20.14 20.81 -23.85
C ASN A 33 -19.80 19.54 -24.64
N ARG A 34 -20.69 19.19 -25.56
CA ARG A 34 -20.48 18.26 -26.68
C ARG A 34 -20.88 18.98 -27.95
N LEU A 35 -19.92 19.18 -28.87
CA LEU A 35 -20.12 19.19 -30.33
C LEU A 35 -18.79 18.72 -30.93
N LEU A 36 -18.66 17.47 -31.41
CA LEU A 36 -19.02 16.93 -32.74
C LEU A 36 -18.07 17.32 -33.88
N THR A 37 -17.17 16.40 -34.26
CA THR A 37 -16.73 16.01 -35.63
C THR A 37 -15.53 15.05 -35.47
N SER A 38 -15.27 13.99 -36.24
CA SER A 38 -15.86 13.38 -37.44
C SER A 38 -15.40 11.90 -37.49
N ALA A 39 -16.02 11.10 -38.35
CA ALA A 39 -15.84 9.66 -38.49
C ALA A 39 -14.57 9.23 -39.24
N GLY A 40 -14.11 8.00 -38.99
CA GLY A 40 -13.26 7.19 -39.85
C GLY A 40 -13.22 5.74 -39.36
N PRO A 41 -13.43 4.71 -40.22
CA PRO A 41 -13.51 3.32 -39.79
C PRO A 41 -12.13 2.66 -39.86
N ILE A 42 -11.68 1.98 -38.82
CA ILE A 42 -10.52 1.09 -38.91
C ILE A 42 -10.79 -0.22 -38.16
N THR A 43 -10.35 -1.26 -38.85
CA THR A 43 -10.62 -2.69 -38.77
C THR A 43 -9.98 -3.42 -37.59
N VAL A 44 -10.40 -4.68 -37.48
CA VAL A 44 -10.03 -5.74 -36.53
C VAL A 44 -8.52 -6.03 -36.50
N ASP A 45 -8.09 -6.48 -35.31
CA ASP A 45 -6.85 -7.18 -34.92
C ASP A 45 -5.64 -6.33 -34.52
N ASP A 46 -5.34 -6.28 -33.21
CA ASP A 46 -3.96 -6.50 -32.74
C ASP A 46 -3.92 -6.84 -31.24
N THR A 47 -3.21 -7.92 -30.92
CA THR A 47 -2.88 -8.41 -29.59
C THR A 47 -2.03 -7.40 -28.81
N SER A 48 -2.67 -6.57 -27.99
CA SER A 48 -1.98 -5.64 -27.09
C SER A 48 -1.97 -6.18 -25.65
N TYR A 49 -0.91 -6.91 -25.30
CA TYR A 49 -0.49 -7.03 -23.90
C TYR A 49 -0.17 -5.62 -23.41
N THR A 50 -1.03 -5.07 -22.57
CA THR A 50 -0.86 -3.75 -21.96
C THR A 50 0.33 -3.78 -21.00
N HIS A 51 1.53 -3.55 -21.54
CA HIS A 51 2.71 -3.18 -20.76
C HIS A 51 2.50 -1.77 -20.25
N THR A 52 1.85 -1.65 -19.09
CA THR A 52 1.76 -0.38 -18.37
C THR A 52 3.13 -0.06 -17.79
N ASN A 53 3.91 0.70 -18.56
CA ASN A 53 5.08 1.42 -18.07
C ASN A 53 4.59 2.46 -17.03
N TYR A 54 4.45 2.03 -15.78
CA TYR A 54 4.16 2.90 -14.65
C TYR A 54 5.43 3.67 -14.30
N ARG A 55 5.60 4.82 -14.95
CA ARG A 55 6.68 5.77 -14.67
C ARG A 55 6.66 6.13 -13.18
N GLU A 56 7.72 5.76 -12.47
CA GLU A 56 7.90 6.02 -11.05
C GLU A 56 8.06 7.54 -10.83
N GLU A 57 7.25 8.12 -9.93
CA GLU A 57 7.26 9.56 -9.63
C GLU A 57 8.48 9.86 -8.75
N ARG A 58 9.37 10.76 -9.20
CA ARG A 58 10.61 11.12 -8.52
C ARG A 58 10.45 12.36 -7.65
N GLY A 59 11.18 12.37 -6.54
CA GLY A 59 11.37 13.55 -5.71
C GLY A 59 12.28 14.59 -6.40
N PRO A 60 12.33 15.82 -5.87
CA PRO A 60 13.15 16.90 -6.42
C PRO A 60 14.66 16.60 -6.51
N ASP A 61 15.13 15.64 -5.71
CA ASP A 61 16.51 15.16 -5.60
C ASP A 61 16.81 13.97 -6.51
N GLY A 62 15.84 13.50 -7.31
CA GLY A 62 15.97 12.32 -8.16
C GLY A 62 15.79 11.00 -7.44
N ALA A 63 15.61 11.00 -6.11
CA ALA A 63 15.26 9.81 -5.35
C ALA A 63 13.81 9.39 -5.66
N TRP A 64 13.56 8.08 -5.76
CA TRP A 64 12.20 7.59 -5.95
C TRP A 64 11.35 7.88 -4.70
N VAL A 65 10.13 8.36 -4.90
CA VAL A 65 9.20 8.61 -3.79
C VAL A 65 8.13 7.51 -3.78
N SER A 66 8.03 6.84 -2.64
CA SER A 66 6.99 5.85 -2.40
C SER A 66 5.61 6.49 -2.45
N ARG A 67 4.70 5.92 -3.26
CA ARG A 67 3.28 6.31 -3.27
C ARG A 67 2.60 6.13 -1.91
N LEU A 68 3.09 5.22 -1.07
CA LEU A 68 2.62 5.09 0.31
C LEU A 68 3.11 6.24 1.20
N ALA A 69 4.36 6.66 1.04
CA ALA A 69 4.92 7.80 1.76
C ALA A 69 4.24 9.10 1.33
N GLU A 70 4.03 9.28 0.03
CA GLU A 70 3.30 10.41 -0.51
C GLU A 70 1.83 10.43 -0.02
N ALA A 71 1.15 9.28 -0.08
CA ALA A 71 -0.21 9.15 0.43
C ALA A 71 -0.31 9.45 1.94
N ASP A 72 0.72 9.11 2.73
CA ASP A 72 0.78 9.45 4.16
C ASP A 72 1.11 10.92 4.42
N ASN A 73 2.02 11.50 3.65
CA ASN A 73 2.44 12.90 3.77
C ASN A 73 1.31 13.86 3.39
N LYS A 74 0.49 13.50 2.39
CA LYS A 74 -0.71 14.26 1.98
C LYS A 74 -1.86 14.20 2.99
N VAL A 75 -1.79 13.35 4.02
CA VAL A 75 -2.83 13.30 5.06
C VAL A 75 -2.73 14.51 5.99
N TRP A 76 -3.75 15.37 5.98
CA TRP A 76 -3.84 16.51 6.91
C TRP A 76 -3.78 16.07 8.37
N LYS A 77 -3.21 16.92 9.24
CA LYS A 77 -2.93 16.61 10.66
C LYS A 77 -4.15 16.11 11.44
N LEU A 78 -5.33 16.68 11.18
CA LEU A 78 -6.57 16.27 11.84
C LEU A 78 -7.07 14.91 11.34
N GLN A 79 -6.87 14.51 10.07
CA GLN A 79 -7.12 13.10 9.69
C GLN A 79 -6.17 12.17 10.41
N LYS A 80 -4.89 12.54 10.61
CA LYS A 80 -3.96 11.72 11.41
C LYS A 80 -4.46 11.60 12.85
N PHE A 81 -5.07 12.65 13.40
CA PHE A 81 -5.74 12.61 14.71
C PHE A 81 -6.97 11.69 14.71
N ASP A 82 -7.86 11.79 13.72
CA ASP A 82 -9.02 10.91 13.55
C ASP A 82 -8.60 9.44 13.41
N MET A 83 -7.49 9.18 12.72
CA MET A 83 -6.93 7.83 12.58
C MET A 83 -6.42 7.29 13.91
N LYS A 84 -5.77 8.12 14.74
CA LYS A 84 -5.38 7.75 16.11
C LYS A 84 -6.60 7.53 17.03
N LEU A 85 -7.67 8.31 16.85
CA LEU A 85 -8.90 8.11 17.61
C LEU A 85 -9.59 6.79 17.20
N SER A 86 -9.64 6.52 15.90
CA SER A 86 -10.15 5.26 15.35
C SER A 86 -9.42 4.05 15.94
N GLU A 87 -8.09 4.15 16.07
CA GLU A 87 -7.26 3.11 16.67
C GLU A 87 -7.66 2.81 18.13
N LYS A 88 -7.87 3.85 18.96
CA LYS A 88 -8.38 3.65 20.33
C LYS A 88 -9.73 2.94 20.32
N ILE A 89 -10.64 3.33 19.42
CA ILE A 89 -11.97 2.71 19.28
C ILE A 89 -11.84 1.23 18.87
N TRP A 90 -10.93 0.89 17.96
CA TRP A 90 -10.68 -0.50 17.57
C TRP A 90 -10.20 -1.36 18.74
N PHE A 91 -9.30 -0.83 19.59
CA PHE A 91 -8.90 -1.52 20.81
C PHE A 91 -10.05 -1.67 21.81
N MET A 92 -10.92 -0.66 21.96
CA MET A 92 -12.12 -0.76 22.80
C MET A 92 -13.07 -1.85 22.28
N MET A 93 -13.21 -1.97 20.97
CA MET A 93 -14.00 -3.02 20.31
C MET A 93 -13.27 -4.38 20.23
N ARG A 94 -12.11 -4.54 20.88
CA ARG A 94 -11.29 -5.76 20.87
C ARG A 94 -10.93 -6.26 19.46
N LYS A 95 -10.79 -5.35 18.49
CA LYS A 95 -10.38 -5.71 17.13
C LYS A 95 -8.94 -6.18 17.12
N ASP A 96 -8.68 -7.23 16.33
CA ASP A 96 -7.33 -7.70 16.05
C ASP A 96 -6.89 -7.29 14.62
N PRO A 97 -5.61 -7.52 14.24
CA PRO A 97 -5.15 -7.22 12.89
C PRO A 97 -5.92 -7.90 11.76
N LYS A 98 -6.44 -9.11 11.96
CA LYS A 98 -7.21 -9.88 10.97
C LYS A 98 -8.60 -9.27 10.77
N ASP A 99 -9.26 -8.85 11.85
CA ASP A 99 -10.52 -8.12 11.80
C ASP A 99 -10.39 -6.83 10.98
N LEU A 100 -9.35 -6.06 11.27
CA LEU A 100 -9.09 -4.81 10.59
C LEU A 100 -8.72 -5.04 9.14
N PHE A 101 -7.95 -6.09 8.86
CA PHE A 101 -7.58 -6.50 7.52
C PHE A 101 -8.82 -6.76 6.65
N LYS A 102 -9.75 -7.57 7.18
CA LYS A 102 -11.02 -7.89 6.53
C LYS A 102 -11.88 -6.65 6.35
N THR A 103 -11.99 -5.81 7.37
CA THR A 103 -12.77 -4.56 7.30
C THR A 103 -12.24 -3.63 6.21
N PHE A 104 -10.92 -3.48 6.11
CA PHE A 104 -10.29 -2.62 5.12
C PHE A 104 -10.37 -3.17 3.70
N ASP A 105 -10.42 -4.50 3.55
CA ASP A 105 -10.69 -5.14 2.27
C ASP A 105 -12.13 -4.83 1.82
N ILE A 106 -13.12 -5.14 2.67
CA ILE A 106 -14.53 -5.04 2.33
C ILE A 106 -14.94 -3.59 2.06
N VAL A 107 -14.58 -2.66 2.95
CA VAL A 107 -15.09 -1.29 2.91
C VAL A 107 -14.32 -0.42 1.91
N TYR A 108 -13.02 -0.67 1.72
CA TYR A 108 -12.16 0.23 0.97
C TYR A 108 -11.42 -0.43 -0.20
N ASN A 109 -11.55 -1.74 -0.39
CA ASN A 109 -10.80 -2.52 -1.37
C ASN A 109 -9.29 -2.28 -1.25
N THR A 110 -8.81 -2.25 0.00
CA THR A 110 -7.46 -1.75 0.33
C THR A 110 -6.37 -2.57 -0.37
N TRP A 111 -6.50 -3.89 -0.39
CA TRP A 111 -5.45 -4.78 -0.86
C TRP A 111 -5.26 -4.76 -2.38
N LYS A 112 -6.33 -4.48 -3.15
CA LYS A 112 -6.23 -4.23 -4.60
C LYS A 112 -5.37 -3.00 -4.93
N LYS A 113 -5.32 -2.01 -4.03
CA LYS A 113 -4.55 -0.75 -4.15
C LYS A 113 -3.53 -0.59 -3.02
N ILE A 114 -2.96 -1.71 -2.55
CA ILE A 114 -2.10 -1.74 -1.36
C ILE A 114 -0.95 -0.73 -1.44
N ASP A 115 -0.41 -0.48 -2.62
CA ASP A 115 0.75 0.37 -2.93
C ASP A 115 0.47 1.89 -2.89
N ARG A 116 -0.80 2.30 -2.75
CA ARG A 116 -1.21 3.72 -2.78
C ARG A 116 -2.32 4.07 -1.80
N SER A 117 -2.75 3.11 -0.99
CA SER A 117 -3.86 3.31 -0.06
C SER A 117 -3.35 3.77 1.31
N LYS A 118 -3.86 4.90 1.79
CA LYS A 118 -3.64 5.33 3.18
C LYS A 118 -4.14 4.30 4.21
N ARG A 119 -5.10 3.44 3.84
CA ARG A 119 -5.58 2.34 4.68
C ARG A 119 -4.51 1.24 4.86
N THR A 120 -3.63 1.05 3.88
CA THR A 120 -2.46 0.17 4.03
C THR A 120 -1.59 0.66 5.19
N VAL A 121 -1.17 1.93 5.14
CA VAL A 121 -0.36 2.57 6.19
C VAL A 121 -1.05 2.48 7.55
N GLN A 122 -2.36 2.73 7.58
CA GLN A 122 -3.15 2.65 8.81
C GLN A 122 -3.19 1.23 9.41
N TRP A 123 -3.30 0.20 8.57
CA TRP A 123 -3.29 -1.18 9.03
C TRP A 123 -1.93 -1.57 9.63
N PHE A 124 -0.82 -1.20 8.98
CA PHE A 124 0.51 -1.45 9.52
C PHE A 124 0.79 -0.69 10.82
N ARG A 125 0.32 0.56 10.95
CA ARG A 125 0.38 1.30 12.22
C ARG A 125 -0.39 0.59 13.32
N PHE A 126 -1.61 0.14 13.01
CA PHE A 126 -2.41 -0.62 13.95
C PHE A 126 -1.70 -1.91 14.38
N VAL A 127 -1.15 -2.68 13.44
CA VAL A 127 -0.36 -3.88 13.75
C VAL A 127 0.84 -3.54 14.64
N LYS A 128 1.58 -2.48 14.34
CA LYS A 128 2.71 -2.02 15.15
C LYS A 128 2.27 -1.75 16.59
N THR A 129 1.19 -1.00 16.80
CA THR A 129 0.67 -0.72 18.14
C THR A 129 0.13 -1.98 18.83
N TYR A 130 -0.55 -2.85 18.09
CA TYR A 130 -1.08 -4.11 18.60
C TYR A 130 0.06 -4.98 19.15
N ARG A 131 1.15 -5.13 18.38
CA ARG A 131 2.37 -5.86 18.80
C ARG A 131 3.08 -5.19 19.97
N ALA A 132 3.10 -3.86 20.03
CA ALA A 132 3.65 -3.13 21.18
C ALA A 132 2.83 -3.37 22.47
N LYS A 133 1.50 -3.53 22.33
CA LYS A 133 0.58 -3.74 23.46
C LYS A 133 0.54 -5.19 23.96
N TYR A 134 0.54 -6.16 23.04
CA TYR A 134 0.34 -7.58 23.37
C TYR A 134 1.59 -8.45 23.15
N GLY A 135 2.72 -7.84 22.80
CA GLY A 135 3.99 -8.50 22.54
C GLY A 135 4.20 -8.85 21.07
N GLY A 136 5.47 -8.92 20.65
CA GLY A 136 5.84 -9.18 19.25
C GLY A 136 5.28 -10.47 18.66
N GLY A 137 5.07 -11.49 19.51
CA GLY A 137 4.49 -12.80 19.14
C GLY A 137 2.96 -12.81 19.04
N SER A 138 2.26 -11.72 19.38
CA SER A 138 0.80 -11.62 19.25
C SER A 138 0.33 -11.54 17.78
N PHE A 139 1.21 -11.08 16.90
CA PHE A 139 1.01 -11.07 15.45
C PHE A 139 2.37 -11.05 14.76
N THR A 140 2.84 -12.23 14.37
CA THR A 140 4.21 -12.45 13.88
C THR A 140 4.40 -11.96 12.44
N GLU A 141 5.64 -11.88 11.99
CA GLU A 141 6.01 -11.67 10.58
C GLU A 141 5.32 -12.70 9.67
N TYR A 142 5.27 -13.96 10.12
CA TYR A 142 4.55 -15.03 9.45
C TYR A 142 3.05 -14.73 9.33
N ASP A 143 2.39 -14.31 10.42
CA ASP A 143 0.97 -13.96 10.42
C ASP A 143 0.66 -12.79 9.48
N MET A 144 1.46 -11.72 9.53
CA MET A 144 1.33 -10.58 8.63
C MET A 144 1.48 -11.00 7.17
N TYR A 145 2.57 -11.70 6.86
CA TYR A 145 2.92 -12.07 5.50
C TYR A 145 1.90 -13.04 4.90
N THR A 146 1.55 -14.11 5.60
CA THR A 146 0.57 -15.09 5.12
C THR A 146 -0.81 -14.47 4.92
N LEU A 147 -1.24 -13.58 5.82
CA LEU A 147 -2.51 -12.86 5.67
C LEU A 147 -2.51 -11.97 4.43
N LEU A 148 -1.47 -11.15 4.24
CA LEU A 148 -1.34 -10.28 3.06
C LEU A 148 -1.29 -11.08 1.76
N ARG A 149 -0.61 -12.23 1.75
CA ARG A 149 -0.51 -13.15 0.60
C ARG A 149 -1.83 -13.73 0.12
N THR A 150 -2.85 -13.73 0.96
CA THR A 150 -4.21 -14.14 0.55
C THR A 150 -4.84 -13.17 -0.47
N LYS A 151 -4.30 -11.95 -0.61
CA LYS A 151 -4.87 -10.89 -1.46
C LYS A 151 -3.86 -10.22 -2.38
N VAL A 152 -2.56 -10.35 -2.09
CA VAL A 152 -1.50 -9.60 -2.77
C VAL A 152 -0.40 -10.56 -3.23
N PRO A 153 0.03 -10.48 -4.51
CA PRO A 153 1.17 -11.24 -5.03
C PRO A 153 2.49 -10.92 -4.31
N ASP A 154 3.43 -11.86 -4.40
CA ASP A 154 4.68 -11.83 -3.64
C ASP A 154 5.57 -10.64 -3.99
N GLU A 155 5.80 -10.45 -5.28
CA GLU A 155 6.57 -9.37 -5.87
C GLU A 155 6.00 -8.01 -5.48
N LYS A 156 4.67 -7.91 -5.38
CA LYS A 156 4.01 -6.67 -4.98
C LYS A 156 4.19 -6.39 -3.49
N LEU A 157 4.23 -7.41 -2.64
CA LEU A 157 4.52 -7.23 -1.21
C LEU A 157 5.94 -6.74 -0.96
N ALA A 158 6.93 -7.25 -1.71
CA ALA A 158 8.31 -6.77 -1.58
C ALA A 158 8.40 -5.27 -1.89
N ILE A 159 7.71 -4.81 -2.93
CA ILE A 159 7.65 -3.38 -3.29
C ILE A 159 6.95 -2.56 -2.18
N VAL A 160 5.88 -3.09 -1.59
CA VAL A 160 5.15 -2.42 -0.50
C VAL A 160 6.01 -2.27 0.75
N PHE A 161 6.74 -3.31 1.15
CA PHE A 161 7.63 -3.27 2.30
C PHE A 161 8.79 -2.30 2.05
N GLU A 162 9.40 -2.31 0.87
CA GLU A 162 10.41 -1.32 0.49
C GLU A 162 9.86 0.11 0.53
N SER A 163 8.69 0.32 -0.05
CA SER A 163 7.94 1.59 -0.06
C SER A 163 7.64 2.12 1.34
N MET A 164 7.38 1.22 2.29
CA MET A 164 7.02 1.58 3.66
C MET A 164 8.23 2.02 4.50
N LYS A 165 9.47 1.70 4.07
CA LYS A 165 10.69 2.19 4.73
C LYS A 165 10.83 3.72 4.68
N GLN A 166 10.21 4.36 3.69
CA GLN A 166 10.16 5.82 3.58
C GLN A 166 9.16 6.48 4.55
N ILE A 167 8.41 5.71 5.33
CA ILE A 167 7.49 6.22 6.36
C ILE A 167 8.21 6.10 7.72
N PRO A 168 8.65 7.22 8.34
CA PRO A 168 9.56 7.16 9.48
C PRO A 168 9.08 6.28 10.65
N ASP A 169 7.78 6.33 10.97
CA ASP A 169 7.23 5.55 12.06
C ASP A 169 6.99 4.07 11.71
N LEU A 170 7.05 3.68 10.44
CA LEU A 170 6.90 2.29 9.99
C LEU A 170 8.21 1.66 9.53
N LYS A 171 9.29 2.44 9.41
CA LYS A 171 10.57 1.99 8.86
C LYS A 171 11.08 0.68 9.47
N SER A 172 11.12 0.58 10.79
CA SER A 172 11.62 -0.64 11.45
C SER A 172 10.75 -1.88 11.20
N LEU A 173 9.42 -1.71 11.16
CA LEU A 173 8.50 -2.80 10.83
C LEU A 173 8.65 -3.19 9.35
N ALA A 174 8.83 -2.21 8.46
CA ALA A 174 9.05 -2.42 7.04
C ALA A 174 10.35 -3.21 6.77
N GLU A 175 11.44 -2.83 7.42
CA GLU A 175 12.73 -3.54 7.34
C GLU A 175 12.61 -4.99 7.84
N THR A 176 11.87 -5.19 8.94
CA THR A 176 11.62 -6.53 9.50
C THR A 176 10.83 -7.40 8.53
N MET A 177 9.74 -6.87 7.95
CA MET A 177 8.92 -7.58 6.97
C MET A 177 9.67 -7.85 5.67
N GLN A 178 10.48 -6.89 5.19
CA GLN A 178 11.33 -7.09 4.02
C GLN A 178 12.32 -8.22 4.26
N LYS A 179 13.04 -8.19 5.39
CA LYS A 179 14.02 -9.23 5.74
C LYS A 179 13.35 -10.61 5.82
N TYR A 180 12.18 -10.69 6.47
CA TYR A 180 11.41 -11.93 6.55
C TYR A 180 11.08 -12.49 5.16
N GLN A 181 10.54 -11.66 4.26
CA GLN A 181 10.19 -12.08 2.91
C GLN A 181 11.42 -12.54 2.11
N LEU A 182 12.53 -11.80 2.18
CA LEU A 182 13.75 -12.17 1.45
C LEU A 182 14.36 -13.47 1.99
N GLN A 183 14.36 -13.68 3.30
CA GLN A 183 14.78 -14.93 3.92
C GLN A 183 13.95 -16.11 3.39
N LEU A 184 12.62 -15.94 3.33
CA LEU A 184 11.70 -16.95 2.83
C LEU A 184 11.92 -17.28 1.35
N TRP A 185 12.27 -16.29 0.53
CA TRP A 185 12.67 -16.54 -0.86
C TRP A 185 13.95 -17.37 -0.96
N ILE A 186 14.95 -17.07 -0.12
CA ILE A 186 16.19 -17.88 -0.06
C ILE A 186 15.86 -19.32 0.38
N ASP A 187 15.03 -19.49 1.41
CA ASP A 187 14.59 -20.81 1.90
C ASP A 187 13.84 -21.63 0.83
N ARG A 188 13.21 -20.95 -0.13
CA ARG A 188 12.52 -21.56 -1.28
C ARG A 188 13.44 -21.86 -2.47
N GLY A 189 14.73 -21.54 -2.38
CA GLY A 189 15.70 -21.75 -3.45
C GLY A 189 15.66 -20.67 -4.54
N GLU A 190 15.10 -19.49 -4.26
CA GLU A 190 15.18 -18.37 -5.20
C GLU A 190 16.63 -17.88 -5.36
N THR A 191 16.97 -17.43 -6.56
CA THR A 191 18.28 -16.91 -6.93
C THR A 191 18.18 -15.44 -7.32
N PRO A 192 19.28 -14.67 -7.33
CA PRO A 192 19.25 -13.29 -7.79
C PRO A 192 18.66 -13.15 -9.21
N ILE A 193 18.87 -14.15 -10.07
CA ILE A 193 18.32 -14.21 -11.43
C ILE A 193 16.80 -14.39 -11.42
N SER A 194 16.27 -15.31 -10.60
CA SER A 194 14.83 -15.53 -10.51
C SER A 194 14.09 -14.33 -9.89
N ILE A 195 14.66 -13.71 -8.85
CA ILE A 195 14.11 -12.48 -8.24
C ILE A 195 14.13 -11.31 -9.22
N ARG A 196 15.22 -11.12 -9.97
CA ARG A 196 15.28 -10.10 -11.03
C ARG A 196 14.15 -10.28 -12.04
N LYS A 197 13.91 -11.51 -12.49
CA LYS A 197 12.82 -11.86 -13.41
C LYS A 197 11.45 -11.60 -12.77
N MET A 198 11.26 -11.99 -11.52
CA MET A 198 10.01 -11.80 -10.77
C MET A 198 9.66 -10.31 -10.59
N LEU A 199 10.67 -9.45 -10.37
CA LEU A 199 10.49 -8.01 -10.28
C LEU A 199 10.34 -7.33 -11.65
N GLY A 200 10.56 -8.06 -12.75
CA GLY A 200 10.49 -7.53 -14.12
C GLY A 200 11.61 -6.52 -14.42
N ILE A 201 12.79 -6.71 -13.83
CA ILE A 201 13.97 -5.86 -14.10
C ILE A 201 14.63 -6.36 -15.41
N PRO A 202 14.78 -5.51 -16.45
CA PRO A 202 15.41 -5.90 -17.70
C PRO A 202 16.86 -6.38 -17.53
N HIS A 203 17.32 -7.24 -18.43
CA HIS A 203 18.72 -7.73 -18.40
C HIS A 203 19.73 -6.71 -18.95
N SER A 204 19.27 -5.62 -19.59
CA SER A 204 20.15 -4.65 -20.23
C SER A 204 20.90 -3.80 -19.21
N VAL A 205 22.22 -3.94 -19.20
CA VAL A 205 23.23 -3.23 -18.40
C VAL A 205 23.38 -1.75 -18.82
N ALA A 206 22.32 -1.12 -19.35
CA ALA A 206 22.32 0.31 -19.59
C ALA A 206 22.14 0.98 -18.24
N LEU A 207 23.24 1.15 -17.50
CA LEU A 207 23.43 1.94 -16.29
C LEU A 207 22.15 2.67 -15.85
N THR A 208 21.23 1.96 -15.20
CA THR A 208 20.08 2.61 -14.59
C THR A 208 20.62 3.26 -13.33
N THR A 209 21.03 4.52 -13.46
CA THR A 209 21.06 5.50 -12.38
C THR A 209 19.67 5.68 -11.73
N GLU A 210 18.65 4.97 -12.22
CA GLU A 210 17.33 4.82 -11.63
C GLU A 210 17.39 3.80 -10.49
N GLN A 211 17.82 4.25 -9.31
CA GLN A 211 17.78 3.46 -8.08
C GLN A 211 16.33 3.39 -7.60
N GLY A 212 15.54 2.45 -8.13
CA GLY A 212 14.13 2.26 -7.78
C GLY A 212 13.93 1.25 -6.63
N PRO A 213 12.68 1.06 -6.15
CA PRO A 213 12.41 0.07 -5.10
C PRO A 213 12.79 -1.35 -5.52
N LYS A 214 12.67 -1.68 -6.82
CA LYS A 214 13.02 -3.01 -7.34
C LYS A 214 14.52 -3.28 -7.27
N ASP A 215 15.34 -2.26 -7.56
CA ASP A 215 16.80 -2.37 -7.52
C ASP A 215 17.30 -2.51 -6.09
N GLU A 216 16.72 -1.76 -5.15
CA GLU A 216 16.98 -1.90 -3.70
C GLU A 216 16.65 -3.31 -3.19
N ILE A 217 15.49 -3.85 -3.60
CA ILE A 217 15.08 -5.22 -3.25
C ILE A 217 16.06 -6.24 -3.81
N LEU A 218 16.42 -6.14 -5.09
CA LEU A 218 17.35 -7.07 -5.74
C LEU A 218 18.75 -7.00 -5.12
N SER A 219 19.23 -5.80 -4.82
CA SER A 219 20.51 -5.55 -4.16
C SER A 219 20.54 -6.20 -2.77
N LEU A 220 19.52 -5.94 -1.95
CA LEU A 220 19.40 -6.49 -0.61
C LEU A 220 19.28 -8.01 -0.62
N PHE A 221 18.48 -8.57 -1.53
CA PHE A 221 18.35 -10.01 -1.71
C PHE A 221 19.70 -10.64 -2.09
N THR A 222 20.40 -10.07 -3.08
CA THR A 222 21.70 -10.58 -3.54
C THR A 222 22.71 -10.61 -2.40
N LYS A 223 22.77 -9.53 -1.59
CA LYS A 223 23.63 -9.47 -0.40
C LYS A 223 23.30 -10.55 0.62
N MET A 224 22.01 -10.76 0.92
CA MET A 224 21.57 -11.82 1.84
C MET A 224 21.88 -13.22 1.31
N TYR A 225 21.65 -13.44 0.01
CA TYR A 225 21.91 -14.71 -0.67
C TYR A 225 23.39 -15.08 -0.63
N THR A 226 24.30 -14.17 -1.02
CA THR A 226 25.75 -14.43 -1.00
C THR A 226 26.28 -14.66 0.41
N SER A 227 25.76 -13.92 1.39
CA SER A 227 26.15 -14.11 2.80
C SER A 227 25.77 -15.48 3.34
N ARG A 228 24.68 -16.09 2.83
CA ARG A 228 24.24 -17.42 3.24
C ARG A 228 25.00 -18.53 2.52
N VAL A 229 25.15 -18.41 1.20
CA VAL A 229 25.89 -19.40 0.40
C VAL A 229 27.37 -19.43 0.77
N GLY A 230 27.99 -18.29 1.12
CA GLY A 230 29.38 -18.25 1.56
C GLY A 230 29.62 -18.72 3.00
N ALA A 231 28.55 -18.99 3.76
CA ALA A 231 28.63 -19.51 5.13
C ALA A 231 28.41 -21.04 5.20
N GLU A 232 28.03 -21.66 4.09
CA GLU A 232 27.87 -23.11 3.90
C GLU A 232 29.13 -23.71 3.25
#